data_AF-A0A414LYG8-F1
#
_entry.id   AF-A0A414LYG8-F1
#
_cell.length_a   1.000
_cell.length_b   1.000
_cell.length_c   1.000
_cell.angle_alpha   90.00
_cell.angle_beta   90.00
_cell.angle_gamma   90.00
#
_symmetry.space_group_name_H-M   'P 1'
#
loop_
_entity.id
_entity.type
_entity.pdbx_description
1 polymer ?
#
loop_
_entity_poly.entity_id
_entity_poly.type
_entity_poly.pdbx_seq_one_letter_code
_entity_poly.pdbx_strand_id
1 'polypeptide(L)'
;MEKYEEAAESRFDDWEILSKGENRRKACSIHLGGIYIECLLKGMLCSQCSVTAGTNISQWIINGHTQKRPGHGLNINIYTSYLSDVYDDMSEDMLEALEYLDSPEGIGYIDYRYISEDEVDDQVFQKWMEKFIIIFGYLEQKKLEM
;
A
#
# COMPACT_ATOMS: atom_id res chain seq x y z
N MET A 1 -15.35 7.68 -8.41
CA MET A 1 -14.00 7.12 -8.28
C MET A 1 -14.11 5.69 -7.77
N GLU A 2 -13.02 4.93 -7.79
CA GLU A 2 -12.97 3.64 -7.10
C GLU A 2 -13.16 3.83 -5.59
N LYS A 3 -13.67 2.80 -4.93
CA LYS A 3 -13.98 2.73 -3.50
C LYS A 3 -12.74 2.26 -2.73
N TYR A 4 -11.72 3.12 -2.68
CA TYR A 4 -10.39 2.74 -2.18
C TYR A 4 -10.38 2.40 -0.70
N GLU A 5 -11.16 3.12 0.12
CA GLU A 5 -11.27 2.84 1.54
C GLU A 5 -11.94 1.49 1.79
N GLU A 6 -13.07 1.22 1.14
CA GLU A 6 -13.76 -0.07 1.28
C GLU A 6 -12.93 -1.24 0.70
N ALA A 7 -12.16 -0.97 -0.35
CA ALA A 7 -11.21 -1.94 -0.90
C ALA A 7 -10.06 -2.22 0.09
N ALA A 8 -9.53 -1.20 0.77
CA ALA A 8 -8.53 -1.38 1.81
C ALA A 8 -9.08 -2.26 2.93
N GLU A 9 -10.25 -1.95 3.48
CA GLU A 9 -10.89 -2.76 4.54
C GLU A 9 -11.04 -4.23 4.11
N SER A 10 -11.55 -4.48 2.90
CA SER A 10 -11.69 -5.85 2.38
C SER A 10 -10.34 -6.58 2.26
N ARG A 11 -9.28 -5.88 1.86
CA ARG A 11 -7.94 -6.47 1.73
C ARG A 11 -7.28 -6.71 3.08
N PHE A 12 -7.58 -5.88 4.07
CA PHE A 12 -7.14 -6.10 5.44
C PHE A 12 -7.78 -7.37 6.03
N ASP A 13 -9.09 -7.56 5.84
CA ASP A 13 -9.80 -8.77 6.26
C ASP A 13 -9.18 -10.03 5.61
N ASP A 14 -8.93 -9.99 4.30
CA ASP A 14 -8.28 -11.08 3.58
C ASP A 14 -6.87 -11.37 4.15
N TRP A 15 -6.08 -10.32 4.37
CA TRP A 15 -4.72 -10.43 4.91
C TRP A 15 -4.70 -10.97 6.35
N GLU A 16 -5.64 -10.57 7.20
CA GLU A 16 -5.70 -11.02 8.59
C GLU A 16 -5.87 -12.54 8.68
N ILE A 17 -6.74 -13.10 7.83
CA ILE A 17 -6.96 -14.55 7.75
C ILE A 17 -5.73 -15.27 7.21
N LEU A 18 -5.09 -14.72 6.18
CA LEU A 18 -4.03 -15.40 5.42
C LEU A 18 -2.63 -15.21 6.01
N SER A 19 -2.42 -14.22 6.88
CA SER A 19 -1.10 -13.93 7.45
C SER A 19 -0.71 -14.84 8.62
N LYS A 20 -1.67 -15.57 9.21
CA LYS A 20 -1.50 -16.25 10.51
C LYS A 20 -2.13 -17.64 10.52
N GLY A 21 -1.70 -18.44 11.49
CA GLY A 21 -2.32 -19.72 11.83
C GLY A 21 -2.22 -20.78 10.72
N GLU A 22 -3.18 -21.69 10.70
CA GLU A 22 -3.24 -22.82 9.75
C GLU A 22 -3.51 -22.38 8.31
N ASN A 23 -4.06 -21.18 8.12
CA ASN A 23 -4.36 -20.60 6.80
C ASN A 23 -3.21 -19.76 6.24
N ARG A 24 -2.01 -19.82 6.84
CA ARG A 24 -0.89 -18.97 6.45
C ARG A 24 -0.51 -19.17 4.97
N ARG A 25 -0.59 -18.11 4.18
CA ARG A 25 -0.25 -18.07 2.75
C ARG A 25 0.66 -16.87 2.46
N LYS A 26 1.96 -17.04 2.63
CA LYS A 26 3.00 -16.00 2.57
C LYS A 26 2.93 -15.17 1.29
N ALA A 27 2.87 -15.81 0.12
CA ALA A 27 2.83 -15.08 -1.15
C ALA A 27 1.57 -14.21 -1.25
N CYS A 28 0.44 -14.78 -0.83
CA CYS A 28 -0.85 -14.08 -0.86
C CYS A 28 -0.91 -12.96 0.19
N SER A 29 -0.35 -13.16 1.38
CA SER A 29 -0.27 -12.13 2.43
C SER A 29 0.59 -10.94 1.99
N ILE A 30 1.76 -11.18 1.38
CA ILE A 30 2.59 -10.10 0.84
C ILE A 30 1.81 -9.32 -0.22
N HIS A 31 1.15 -10.04 -1.14
CA HIS A 31 0.37 -9.44 -2.20
C HIS A 31 -0.79 -8.58 -1.68
N LEU A 32 -1.67 -9.17 -0.86
CA LEU A 32 -2.90 -8.50 -0.42
C LEU A 32 -2.62 -7.43 0.63
N GLY A 33 -1.62 -7.62 1.50
CA GLY A 33 -1.21 -6.58 2.43
C GLY A 33 -0.53 -5.40 1.72
N GLY A 34 0.25 -5.64 0.66
CA GLY A 34 0.72 -4.55 -0.19
C GLY A 34 -0.41 -3.79 -0.87
N ILE A 35 -1.43 -4.49 -1.39
CA ILE A 35 -2.64 -3.85 -1.94
C ILE A 35 -3.38 -3.05 -0.87
N TYR A 36 -3.47 -3.55 0.37
CA TYR A 36 -4.08 -2.82 1.47
C TYR A 36 -3.39 -1.45 1.67
N ILE A 37 -2.05 -1.41 1.75
CA ILE A 37 -1.29 -0.15 1.89
C ILE A 37 -1.53 0.77 0.70
N GLU A 38 -1.51 0.22 -0.53
CA GLU A 38 -1.80 0.98 -1.75
C GLU A 38 -3.18 1.63 -1.71
N CYS A 39 -4.22 0.85 -1.36
CA CYS A 39 -5.59 1.32 -1.27
C CYS A 39 -5.76 2.36 -0.16
N LEU A 40 -5.08 2.18 0.98
CA LEU A 40 -5.09 3.13 2.08
C LEU A 40 -4.50 4.49 1.66
N LEU A 41 -3.32 4.48 1.02
CA LEU A 41 -2.69 5.71 0.51
C LEU A 41 -3.56 6.39 -0.57
N LYS A 42 -4.18 5.63 -1.47
CA LYS A 42 -5.13 6.18 -2.45
C LYS A 42 -6.36 6.77 -1.76
N GLY A 43 -6.89 6.11 -0.73
CA GLY A 43 -7.99 6.61 0.09
C GLY A 43 -7.66 7.96 0.73
N MET A 44 -6.52 8.03 1.43
CA MET A 44 -6.00 9.28 2.03
C MET A 44 -5.84 10.40 1.01
N LEU A 45 -5.31 10.10 -0.18
CA LEU A 45 -5.20 11.07 -1.26
C LEU A 45 -6.56 11.57 -1.74
N CYS A 46 -7.55 10.68 -1.84
CA CYS A 46 -8.90 11.02 -2.24
C CYS A 46 -9.66 11.80 -1.17
N SER A 47 -9.32 11.66 0.11
CA SER A 47 -9.95 12.38 1.21
C SER A 47 -9.34 13.77 1.42
N GLN A 48 -8.01 13.94 1.26
CA GLN A 48 -7.33 15.23 1.44
C GLN A 48 -7.36 16.12 0.19
N CYS A 49 -7.44 15.53 -1.01
CA CYS A 49 -7.42 16.28 -2.26
C CYS A 49 -8.73 16.18 -3.02
N SER A 50 -9.00 17.19 -3.85
CA SER A 50 -10.06 17.10 -4.86
C SER A 50 -9.57 16.23 -6.02
N VAL A 51 -9.92 14.95 -5.98
CA VAL A 51 -9.51 13.96 -7.00
C VAL A 51 -10.70 13.57 -7.88
N THR A 52 -10.54 13.73 -9.19
CA THR A 52 -11.53 13.31 -10.20
C THR A 52 -10.87 12.57 -11.35
N ALA A 53 -11.67 11.83 -12.14
CA ALA A 53 -11.18 11.19 -13.34
C ALA A 53 -10.78 12.25 -14.39
N GLY A 54 -9.64 12.05 -15.04
CA GLY A 54 -9.22 12.89 -16.16
C GLY A 54 -9.98 12.58 -17.45
N THR A 55 -9.51 13.16 -18.55
CA THR A 55 -10.11 12.98 -19.88
C THR A 55 -10.01 11.55 -20.41
N ASN A 56 -9.07 10.75 -19.89
CA ASN A 56 -8.94 9.32 -20.17
C ASN A 56 -8.69 8.52 -18.88
N ILE A 57 -8.90 7.21 -18.95
CA ILE A 57 -8.84 6.31 -17.79
C ILE A 57 -7.47 6.24 -17.09
N SER A 58 -6.41 6.68 -17.78
CA SER A 58 -5.03 6.68 -17.26
C SER A 58 -4.65 7.98 -16.54
N GLN A 59 -5.58 8.92 -16.39
CA GLN A 59 -5.34 10.23 -15.81
C GLN A 59 -6.28 10.51 -14.63
N TRP A 60 -5.72 11.19 -13.64
CA TRP A 60 -6.47 11.85 -12.57
C TRP A 60 -6.32 13.36 -12.68
N ILE A 61 -7.30 14.09 -12.18
CA ILE A 61 -7.19 15.52 -11.90
C ILE A 61 -7.16 15.66 -10.38
N ILE A 62 -6.03 16.13 -9.84
CA ILE A 62 -5.81 16.33 -8.40
C ILE A 62 -5.66 17.82 -8.16
N ASN A 63 -6.57 18.42 -7.38
CA ASN A 63 -6.60 19.86 -7.09
C ASN A 63 -6.55 20.72 -8.37
N GLY A 64 -7.21 20.27 -9.44
CA GLY A 64 -7.23 20.95 -10.74
C GLY A 64 -6.04 20.66 -11.67
N HIS A 65 -5.05 19.90 -11.21
CA HIS A 65 -3.87 19.54 -12.01
C HIS A 65 -4.00 18.11 -12.58
N THR A 66 -3.71 17.95 -13.88
CA THR A 66 -3.70 16.63 -14.51
C THR A 66 -2.46 15.86 -14.09
N GLN A 67 -2.67 14.66 -13.55
CA GLN A 67 -1.64 13.71 -13.16
C GLN A 67 -1.86 12.37 -13.86
N LYS A 68 -0.79 11.62 -14.09
CA LYS A 68 -0.93 10.20 -14.45
C LYS A 68 -1.57 9.48 -13.27
N ARG A 69 -2.58 8.66 -13.53
CA ARG A 69 -3.20 7.81 -12.52
C ARG A 69 -2.12 6.92 -11.87
N PRO A 70 -1.99 6.91 -10.54
CA PRO A 70 -1.02 6.05 -9.87
C PRO A 70 -1.30 4.59 -10.17
N GLY A 71 -0.24 3.87 -10.50
CA GLY A 71 -0.24 2.42 -10.55
C GLY A 71 -0.21 1.83 -9.14
N HIS A 72 0.66 0.85 -8.94
CA HIS A 72 0.78 0.08 -7.69
C HIS A 72 2.00 0.48 -6.85
N GLY A 73 2.64 1.62 -7.10
CA GLY A 73 3.80 2.01 -6.29
C GLY A 73 3.36 2.57 -4.94
N LEU A 74 4.03 2.22 -3.84
CA LEU A 74 3.75 2.71 -2.48
C LEU A 74 4.52 4.00 -2.11
N ASN A 75 5.70 4.20 -2.70
CA ASN A 75 6.51 5.41 -2.51
C ASN A 75 6.76 6.11 -3.86
N ILE A 76 5.73 6.76 -4.38
CA ILE A 76 5.78 7.43 -5.69
C ILE A 76 5.48 8.91 -5.53
N ASN A 77 6.02 9.72 -6.46
CA ASN A 77 5.97 11.19 -6.42
C ASN A 77 4.57 11.76 -6.15
N ILE A 78 3.50 11.09 -6.60
CA ILE A 78 2.15 11.58 -6.38
C ILE A 78 1.75 11.55 -4.89
N TYR A 79 2.18 10.53 -4.14
CA TYR A 79 1.87 10.47 -2.71
C TYR A 79 2.76 11.44 -1.94
N THR A 80 4.06 11.44 -2.20
CA THR A 80 4.98 12.36 -1.51
C THR A 80 4.68 13.83 -1.78
N SER A 81 4.10 14.18 -2.94
CA SER A 81 3.76 15.59 -3.26
C SER A 81 2.42 16.05 -2.68
N TYR A 82 1.44 15.15 -2.52
CA TYR A 82 0.07 15.50 -2.14
C TYR A 82 -0.32 15.03 -0.74
N LEU A 83 0.47 14.15 -0.13
CA LEU A 83 0.34 13.64 1.23
C LEU A 83 1.57 14.03 2.07
N SER A 84 2.06 15.27 1.96
CA SER A 84 3.26 15.72 2.69
C SER A 84 3.14 15.47 4.19
N ASP A 85 1.97 15.71 4.79
CA ASP A 85 1.71 15.49 6.22
C ASP A 85 1.80 14.01 6.64
N VAL A 86 1.74 13.10 5.67
CA VAL A 86 1.93 11.65 5.88
C VAL A 86 3.38 11.25 5.65
N TYR A 87 4.10 11.85 4.69
CA TYR A 87 5.47 11.43 4.35
C TYR A 87 6.56 12.20 5.11
N ASP A 88 6.35 13.47 5.41
CA ASP A 88 7.32 14.32 6.12
C ASP A 88 7.51 13.88 7.57
N ASP A 89 6.49 13.24 8.16
CA ASP A 89 6.53 12.70 9.52
C ASP A 89 7.08 11.26 9.58
N MET A 90 7.35 10.62 8.44
CA MET A 90 7.97 9.28 8.42
C MET A 90 9.45 9.37 8.82
N SER A 91 9.88 8.48 9.72
CA SER A 91 11.31 8.29 9.98
C SER A 91 12.02 7.60 8.80
N GLU A 92 13.35 7.64 8.78
CA GLU A 92 14.15 6.90 7.79
C GLU A 92 13.80 5.40 7.79
N ASP A 93 13.61 4.80 8.98
CA ASP A 93 13.21 3.39 9.12
C ASP A 93 11.84 3.10 8.50
N MET A 94 10.90 4.05 8.57
CA MET A 94 9.57 3.92 7.94
C MET A 94 9.68 4.05 6.42
N LEU A 95 10.47 5.00 5.92
CA LEU A 95 10.69 5.12 4.48
C LEU A 95 11.34 3.84 3.91
N GLU A 96 12.35 3.29 4.60
CA GLU A 96 12.95 2.00 4.24
C GLU A 96 11.93 0.85 4.32
N ALA A 97 11.07 0.85 5.34
CA ALA A 97 10.00 -0.13 5.46
C ALA A 97 9.04 -0.06 4.27
N LEU A 98 8.61 1.14 3.87
CA LEU A 98 7.69 1.35 2.75
C LEU A 98 8.30 0.93 1.42
N GLU A 99 9.59 1.25 1.19
CA GLU A 99 10.34 0.78 0.01
C GLU A 99 10.43 -0.74 -0.02
N TYR A 100 10.72 -1.37 1.12
CA TYR A 100 10.78 -2.82 1.22
C TYR A 100 9.41 -3.47 0.99
N LEU A 101 8.31 -2.85 1.43
CA LEU A 101 6.95 -3.34 1.18
C LEU A 101 6.57 -3.26 -0.30
N ASP A 102 7.03 -2.24 -1.01
CA ASP A 102 6.77 -2.05 -2.44
C ASP A 102 7.41 -3.16 -3.28
N SER A 103 8.66 -3.52 -2.96
CA SER A 103 9.44 -4.55 -3.66
C SER A 103 10.23 -5.47 -2.72
N PRO A 104 9.57 -6.40 -2.00
CA PRO A 104 10.26 -7.31 -1.09
C PRO A 104 11.26 -8.19 -1.86
N GLU A 105 12.54 -8.16 -1.44
CA GLU A 105 13.65 -8.84 -2.12
C GLU A 105 13.73 -8.51 -3.63
N GLY A 106 13.32 -7.29 -4.01
CA GLY A 106 13.34 -6.81 -5.40
C GLY A 106 12.19 -7.32 -6.28
N ILE A 107 11.21 -8.04 -5.71
CA ILE A 107 10.00 -8.50 -6.41
C ILE A 107 8.86 -7.59 -5.99
N GLY A 108 8.15 -6.95 -6.93
CA GLY A 108 7.02 -6.08 -6.58
C GLY A 108 5.91 -6.86 -5.86
N TYR A 109 5.28 -6.30 -4.83
CA TYR A 109 4.20 -7.01 -4.09
C TYR A 109 3.04 -7.46 -5.00
N ILE A 110 2.82 -6.79 -6.14
CA ILE A 110 1.84 -7.21 -7.14
C ILE A 110 2.23 -8.54 -7.79
N ASP A 111 3.52 -8.77 -8.03
CA ASP A 111 4.04 -9.94 -8.73
C ASP A 111 4.02 -11.19 -7.85
N TYR A 112 3.93 -11.04 -6.53
CA TYR A 112 3.72 -12.16 -5.59
C TYR A 112 2.46 -12.97 -5.88
N ARG A 113 1.49 -12.45 -6.65
CA ARG A 113 0.34 -13.22 -7.14
C ARG A 113 0.71 -14.37 -8.10
N TYR A 114 1.93 -14.35 -8.64
CA TYR A 114 2.46 -15.37 -9.54
C TYR A 114 3.57 -16.22 -8.92
N ILE A 115 4.02 -15.88 -7.71
CA ILE A 115 5.04 -16.63 -6.96
C ILE A 115 4.37 -17.80 -6.25
N SER A 116 4.97 -18.99 -6.34
CA SER A 116 4.46 -20.14 -5.60
C SER A 116 4.67 -19.95 -4.10
N GLU A 117 3.76 -20.47 -3.28
CA GLU A 117 3.85 -20.39 -1.82
C GLU A 117 5.16 -21.00 -1.28
N ASP A 118 5.62 -22.09 -1.91
CA ASP A 118 6.84 -22.80 -1.53
C ASP A 118 8.13 -22.03 -1.89
N GLU A 119 8.04 -21.03 -2.78
CA GLU A 119 9.18 -20.20 -3.19
C GLU A 119 9.42 -19.01 -2.25
N VAL A 120 8.44 -18.67 -1.41
CA VAL A 120 8.59 -17.55 -0.46
C VAL A 120 9.29 -18.05 0.80
N ASP A 121 10.50 -17.57 1.07
CA ASP A 121 11.23 -17.92 2.29
C ASP A 121 10.54 -17.36 3.56
N ASP A 122 10.55 -18.14 4.65
CA ASP A 122 9.91 -17.73 5.91
C ASP A 122 10.59 -16.49 6.53
N GLN A 123 11.90 -16.30 6.34
CA GLN A 123 12.62 -15.10 6.77
C GLN A 123 12.22 -13.87 5.95
N VAL A 124 12.03 -14.04 4.64
CA VAL A 124 11.53 -12.97 3.76
C VAL A 124 10.14 -12.55 4.20
N PHE A 125 9.27 -13.53 4.45
CA PHE A 125 7.92 -13.26 4.95
C PHE A 125 7.93 -12.58 6.32
N GLN A 126 8.75 -13.06 7.26
CA GLN A 126 8.86 -12.48 8.60
C GLN A 126 9.36 -11.03 8.54
N LYS A 127 10.42 -10.76 7.77
CA LYS A 127 10.94 -9.41 7.54
C LYS A 127 9.87 -8.51 6.91
N TRP A 128 9.13 -9.01 5.93
CA TRP A 128 8.03 -8.27 5.32
C TRP A 128 6.92 -7.95 6.31
N MET A 129 6.52 -8.92 7.14
CA MET A 129 5.51 -8.72 8.19
C MET A 129 5.94 -7.67 9.22
N GLU A 130 7.21 -7.66 9.62
CA GLU A 130 7.76 -6.64 10.53
C GLU A 130 7.66 -5.23 9.94
N LYS A 131 8.10 -5.06 8.68
CA LYS A 131 7.99 -3.79 7.97
C LYS A 131 6.53 -3.39 7.74
N PHE A 132 5.65 -4.35 7.46
CA PHE A 132 4.22 -4.15 7.28
C PHE A 132 3.58 -3.59 8.55
N ILE A 133 3.86 -4.20 9.71
CA ILE A 133 3.30 -3.76 10.99
C ILE A 133 3.70 -2.32 11.33
N ILE A 134 4.95 -1.94 11.03
CA ILE A 134 5.44 -0.57 11.24
C ILE A 134 4.61 0.43 10.42
N ILE A 135 4.48 0.18 9.11
CA ILE A 135 3.75 1.07 8.20
C ILE A 135 2.24 1.06 8.48
N PHE A 136 1.67 -0.12 8.73
CA PHE A 136 0.27 -0.28 9.11
C PHE A 136 -0.07 0.58 10.33
N GLY A 137 0.69 0.45 11.41
CA GLY A 137 0.43 1.19 12.65
C GLY A 137 0.53 2.70 12.43
N TYR A 138 1.52 3.14 11.64
CA TYR A 138 1.70 4.55 11.31
C TYR A 138 0.55 5.11 10.47
N LEU A 139 0.18 4.43 9.37
CA LEU A 139 -0.85 4.92 8.46
C LEU A 139 -2.25 4.87 9.09
N GLU A 140 -2.56 3.86 9.89
CA GLU A 140 -3.83 3.83 10.63
C GLU A 140 -3.91 4.97 11.65
N GLN A 141 -2.82 5.33 12.32
CA GLN A 141 -2.79 6.52 13.17
C GLN A 141 -3.02 7.80 12.35
N LYS A 142 -2.31 7.96 11.23
CA LYS A 142 -2.48 9.12 10.34
C LYS A 142 -3.91 9.25 9.82
N LYS A 143 -4.56 8.14 9.48
CA LYS A 143 -5.96 8.11 9.04
C LYS A 143 -6.91 8.69 10.11
N LEU A 144 -6.63 8.47 11.41
CA LEU A 144 -7.46 8.98 12.50
C LEU A 144 -7.25 10.48 12.78
N GLU A 145 -6.12 11.04 12.34
CA GLU A 145 -5.78 12.46 12.50
C GLU A 145 -6.42 13.35 11.40
N MET A 146 -6.94 12.73 10.34
CA MET A 146 -7.51 13.36 9.14
C MET A 146 -9.03 13.54 9.23
#